data_AF-A0A8K0V1H0-F1
#
_entry.id   AF-A0A8K0V1H0-F1
#
_cell.length_a   1.000
_cell.length_b   1.000
_cell.length_c   1.000
_cell.angle_alpha   90.00
_cell.angle_beta   90.00
_cell.angle_gamma   90.00
#
_symmetry.space_group_name_H-M   'P 1'
#
loop_
_entity.id
_entity.type
_entity.pdbx_description
1 polymer ?
#
loop_
_entity_poly.entity_id
_entity_poly.type
_entity_poly.pdbx_seq_one_letter_code
_entity_poly.pdbx_strand_id
1 'polypeptide(L)'
;MDKHGQFLSAVLVMMLALIMIAMFSVYAMILEGNGNVYTSLTSSSISSYMAEQIANQYSNIMPFSSSVNSTFSGMLKNFIAGYYPSYVLADSLLNYTNLIYDYAMPPNVTVPNSVKAYVSVILNNTQSSPTPAPFQQMINVPNTTSFWSYINTTSGYFGQNVEFFYGNGKIIPSWLESYNSSSGRWWIKTGTISASSVTKIYMGFASKTTNLFNANNVGEAPQLSSTYGQYDNGANVFTNYWNFAGTSLPSGWATSDTSGISVNNGVQINDGSVYTTSSVFTSLNNIEEMYAKYTALNSGNYAGIMQSNAQSPQGGNTGSNAEILWMTNRGSNVYYAWSANGASASYNIQNGISSSFTPNLNRFYIIGTYVSNNIVGERVNYTNSLTASGTFNTSQYIILGYFTGSGAGTVSINPLFVQWIRVRAYPPNGVMPSVYFGGVA
;
A
#
# COMPACT_ATOMS: atom_id res chain seq x y z
N MET A 1 0.58 26.58 41.47
CA MET A 1 0.70 25.22 42.04
C MET A 1 2.16 24.84 42.01
N ASP A 2 2.71 24.35 43.12
CA ASP A 2 4.09 23.89 43.17
C ASP A 2 4.26 22.60 42.33
N LYS A 3 5.50 22.29 41.97
CA LYS A 3 5.82 21.09 41.16
C LYS A 3 5.34 19.79 41.84
N HIS A 4 5.23 19.80 43.16
CA HIS A 4 4.75 18.66 43.96
C HIS A 4 3.22 18.46 43.84
N GLY A 5 2.43 19.54 43.84
CA GLY A 5 0.98 19.50 43.63
C GLY A 5 0.57 19.17 42.20
N GLN A 6 1.38 19.56 41.21
CA GLN A 6 1.17 19.14 39.81
C GLN A 6 1.51 17.66 39.59
N PHE A 7 2.55 17.14 40.25
CA PHE A 7 2.90 15.72 40.24
C PHE A 7 1.82 14.87 40.90
N LEU A 8 1.33 15.28 42.07
CA LEU A 8 0.23 14.58 42.75
C LEU A 8 -1.05 14.59 41.92
N SER A 9 -1.37 15.71 41.27
CA SER A 9 -2.54 15.84 40.38
C SER A 9 -2.43 14.90 39.17
N ALA A 10 -1.27 14.86 38.50
CA ALA A 10 -1.06 13.99 37.34
C ALA A 10 -1.09 12.49 37.72
N VAL A 11 -0.49 12.13 38.86
CA VAL A 11 -0.55 10.75 39.38
C VAL A 11 -1.98 10.37 39.78
N LEU A 12 -2.72 11.28 40.41
CA LEU A 12 -4.12 11.03 40.82
C LEU A 12 -5.04 10.88 39.59
N VAL A 13 -4.85 11.72 38.56
CA VAL A 13 -5.62 11.66 37.30
C VAL A 13 -5.30 10.39 36.52
N MET A 14 -4.04 9.95 36.51
CA MET A 14 -3.64 8.70 35.85
C MET A 14 -4.12 7.47 36.63
N MET A 15 -4.09 7.51 37.96
CA MET A 15 -4.70 6.47 38.80
C MET A 15 -6.22 6.41 38.59
N LEU A 16 -6.90 7.55 38.46
CA LEU A 16 -8.34 7.60 38.16
C LEU A 16 -8.67 7.06 36.76
N ALA A 17 -7.85 7.36 35.75
CA ALA A 17 -8.01 6.82 34.40
C ALA A 17 -7.82 5.30 34.37
N LEU A 18 -6.83 4.79 35.10
CA LEU A 18 -6.56 3.36 35.21
C LEU A 18 -7.60 2.62 36.06
N ILE A 19 -8.12 3.25 37.12
CA ILE A 19 -9.27 2.75 37.89
C ILE A 19 -10.49 2.69 36.99
N MET A 20 -10.75 3.69 36.14
CA MET A 20 -11.85 3.64 35.18
C MET A 20 -11.66 2.53 34.14
N ILE A 21 -10.44 2.33 33.61
CA ILE A 21 -10.14 1.24 32.68
C ILE A 21 -10.36 -0.12 33.36
N ALA A 22 -9.92 -0.27 34.61
CA ALA A 22 -10.13 -1.50 35.38
C ALA A 22 -11.61 -1.74 35.70
N MET A 23 -12.36 -0.70 36.10
CA MET A 23 -13.80 -0.79 36.36
C MET A 23 -14.60 -1.13 35.09
N PHE A 24 -14.23 -0.58 33.93
CA PHE A 24 -14.87 -0.91 32.65
C PHE A 24 -14.51 -2.32 32.17
N SER A 25 -13.29 -2.78 32.43
CA SER A 25 -12.87 -4.17 32.13
C SER A 25 -13.61 -5.19 33.01
N VAL A 26 -13.81 -4.84 34.29
CA VAL A 26 -14.64 -5.63 35.23
C VAL A 26 -16.12 -5.61 34.82
N TYR A 27 -16.65 -4.45 34.38
CA TYR A 27 -18.03 -4.34 33.89
C TYR A 27 -18.25 -5.15 32.60
N ALA A 28 -17.28 -5.18 31.68
CA ALA A 28 -17.31 -6.02 30.48
C ALA A 28 -17.26 -7.52 30.82
N MET A 29 -16.45 -7.94 31.81
CA MET A 29 -16.43 -9.32 32.31
C MET A 29 -17.73 -9.73 33.01
N ILE A 30 -18.38 -8.83 33.77
CA ILE A 30 -19.68 -9.09 34.42
C ILE A 30 -20.79 -9.27 33.38
N LEU A 31 -20.73 -8.55 32.26
CA LEU A 31 -21.66 -8.71 31.14
C LEU A 31 -21.48 -10.05 30.42
N GLU A 32 -20.25 -10.54 30.27
CA GLU A 32 -19.97 -11.88 29.73
C GLU A 32 -20.39 -13.01 30.69
N GLY A 33 -20.33 -12.78 32.01
CA GLY A 33 -20.76 -13.75 33.04
C GLY A 33 -22.27 -13.89 33.22
N ASN A 34 -23.08 -12.93 32.74
CA ASN A 34 -24.53 -12.88 32.96
C ASN A 34 -25.39 -13.31 31.74
N GLY A 35 -24.80 -13.94 30.73
CA GLY A 35 -25.55 -14.69 29.72
C GLY A 35 -26.48 -13.89 28.80
N ASN A 36 -26.33 -12.56 28.71
CA ASN A 36 -27.13 -11.74 27.79
C ASN A 36 -26.28 -11.13 26.67
N VAL A 37 -26.72 -11.44 25.46
CA VAL A 37 -26.15 -11.15 24.15
C VAL A 37 -26.02 -9.64 23.90
N TYR A 38 -24.78 -9.15 23.88
CA TYR A 38 -24.34 -8.12 22.94
C TYR A 38 -23.08 -8.62 22.24
N THR A 39 -23.29 -9.41 21.20
CA THR A 39 -22.24 -9.84 20.28
C THR A 39 -21.63 -8.62 19.58
N SER A 40 -20.30 -8.57 19.60
CA SER A 40 -19.38 -7.72 18.83
C SER A 40 -19.24 -6.24 19.23
N LEU A 41 -18.64 -6.00 20.39
CA LEU A 41 -17.69 -4.89 20.54
C LEU A 41 -16.32 -5.53 20.80
N THR A 42 -15.54 -5.73 19.74
CA THR A 42 -14.19 -6.27 19.88
C THR A 42 -13.34 -5.30 20.70
N SER A 43 -12.54 -5.81 21.63
CA SER A 43 -11.66 -5.02 22.51
C SER A 43 -10.75 -4.04 21.77
N SER A 44 -10.44 -4.30 20.50
CA SER A 44 -9.71 -3.41 19.59
C SER A 44 -10.38 -2.06 19.33
N SER A 45 -11.70 -2.04 19.10
CA SER A 45 -12.47 -0.83 18.74
C SER A 45 -12.69 0.13 19.91
N ILE A 46 -12.81 -0.40 21.13
CA ILE A 46 -12.90 0.43 22.35
C ILE A 46 -11.52 1.02 22.68
N SER A 47 -10.44 0.27 22.44
CA SER A 47 -9.07 0.69 22.76
C SER A 47 -8.54 1.82 21.87
N SER A 48 -8.87 1.81 20.57
CA SER A 48 -8.43 2.84 19.62
C SER A 48 -9.14 4.18 19.85
N TYR A 49 -10.45 4.14 20.08
CA TYR A 49 -11.24 5.32 20.40
C TYR A 49 -10.77 5.97 21.72
N MET A 50 -10.50 5.17 22.74
CA MET A 50 -10.04 5.67 24.04
C MET A 50 -8.61 6.23 23.99
N ALA A 51 -7.70 5.61 23.22
CA ALA A 51 -6.35 6.14 23.00
C ALA A 51 -6.39 7.51 22.29
N GLU A 52 -7.28 7.68 21.32
CA GLU A 52 -7.52 8.95 20.63
C GLU A 52 -8.09 10.02 21.57
N GLN A 53 -9.06 9.67 22.44
CA GLN A 53 -9.62 10.62 23.42
C GLN A 53 -8.59 11.04 24.49
N ILE A 54 -7.79 10.11 25.01
CA ILE A 54 -6.76 10.39 26.03
C ILE A 54 -5.63 11.25 25.42
N ALA A 55 -5.19 10.94 24.21
CA ALA A 55 -4.16 11.71 23.49
C ALA A 55 -4.61 13.16 23.20
N ASN A 56 -5.89 13.35 22.88
CA ASN A 56 -6.47 14.68 22.64
C ASN A 56 -6.69 15.49 23.93
N GLN A 57 -6.98 14.83 25.06
CA GLN A 57 -7.34 15.53 26.30
C GLN A 57 -6.12 15.97 27.15
N TYR A 58 -4.94 15.36 26.97
CA TYR A 58 -3.81 15.53 27.90
C TYR A 58 -2.47 15.92 27.25
N SER A 59 -2.50 16.57 26.08
CA SER A 59 -1.34 17.04 25.31
C SER A 59 -0.37 18.00 26.03
N ASN A 60 -0.65 18.40 27.29
CA ASN A 60 0.08 19.42 28.04
C ASN A 60 0.75 18.94 29.35
N ILE A 61 0.82 17.64 29.63
CA ILE A 61 1.41 17.13 30.90
C ILE A 61 2.90 16.77 30.72
N MET A 62 3.77 17.29 31.61
CA MET A 62 5.23 17.09 31.60
C MET A 62 5.66 15.61 31.77
N PRO A 63 6.82 15.20 31.20
CA PRO A 63 7.27 13.79 31.14
C PRO A 63 7.86 13.24 32.45
N PHE A 64 7.71 11.92 32.67
CA PHE A 64 8.29 11.14 33.79
C PHE A 64 9.58 10.40 33.39
N SER A 65 10.46 10.06 34.35
CA SER A 65 11.74 9.36 34.12
C SER A 65 11.60 7.85 33.94
N SER A 66 12.57 7.21 33.26
CA SER A 66 12.62 5.77 32.98
C SER A 66 12.57 4.86 34.21
N SER A 67 13.06 5.33 35.36
CA SER A 67 13.01 4.63 36.65
C SER A 67 11.60 4.49 37.24
N VAL A 68 10.69 5.42 36.93
CA VAL A 68 9.30 5.37 37.40
C VAL A 68 8.53 4.26 36.65
N ASN A 69 8.90 3.99 35.40
CA ASN A 69 8.17 3.07 34.53
C ASN A 69 8.45 1.59 34.83
N SER A 70 9.71 1.24 35.17
CA SER A 70 10.05 -0.13 35.61
C SER A 70 9.41 -0.47 36.95
N THR A 71 9.39 0.50 37.87
CA THR A 71 8.74 0.39 39.17
C THR A 71 7.23 0.22 39.01
N PHE A 72 6.61 1.00 38.11
CA PHE A 72 5.18 0.95 37.84
C PHE A 72 4.74 -0.37 37.15
N SER A 73 5.48 -0.85 36.16
CA SER A 73 5.23 -2.16 35.53
C SER A 73 5.32 -3.31 36.54
N GLY A 74 6.28 -3.22 37.48
CA GLY A 74 6.38 -4.16 38.60
C GLY A 74 5.18 -4.09 39.57
N MET A 75 4.73 -2.88 39.92
CA MET A 75 3.58 -2.68 40.81
C MET A 75 2.27 -3.19 40.20
N LEU A 76 2.03 -2.97 38.91
CA LEU A 76 0.82 -3.46 38.22
C LEU A 76 0.81 -5.00 38.12
N LYS A 77 1.96 -5.62 37.82
CA LYS A 77 2.11 -7.08 37.83
C LYS A 77 1.82 -7.67 39.21
N ASN A 78 2.35 -7.06 40.27
CA ASN A 78 2.13 -7.52 41.64
C ASN A 78 0.68 -7.32 42.12
N PHE A 79 0.04 -6.20 41.75
CA PHE A 79 -1.36 -5.94 42.10
C PHE A 79 -2.30 -6.97 41.44
N ILE A 80 -2.12 -7.27 40.16
CA ILE A 80 -2.95 -8.24 39.44
C ILE A 80 -2.67 -9.67 39.92
N ALA A 81 -1.40 -10.04 40.14
CA ALA A 81 -1.04 -11.35 40.67
C ALA A 81 -1.58 -11.59 42.10
N GLY A 82 -1.70 -10.53 42.91
CA GLY A 82 -2.25 -10.59 44.25
C GLY A 82 -3.77 -10.81 44.31
N TYR A 83 -4.52 -10.34 43.31
CA TYR A 83 -5.98 -10.48 43.28
C TYR A 83 -6.47 -11.62 42.35
N TYR A 84 -5.68 -12.03 41.35
CA TYR A 84 -6.06 -13.03 40.36
C TYR A 84 -4.89 -13.96 39.98
N PRO A 85 -4.49 -14.89 40.87
CA PRO A 85 -3.26 -15.69 40.73
C PRO A 85 -3.25 -16.66 39.53
N SER A 86 -4.37 -16.86 38.84
CA SER A 86 -4.52 -17.76 37.69
C SER A 86 -4.39 -17.07 36.32
N TYR A 87 -4.18 -15.75 36.26
CA TYR A 87 -4.05 -15.01 35.00
C TYR A 87 -2.61 -14.57 34.75
N VAL A 88 -1.98 -15.11 33.70
CA VAL A 88 -0.68 -14.67 33.19
C VAL A 88 -0.92 -13.54 32.18
N LEU A 89 -0.37 -12.35 32.44
CA LEU A 89 -0.40 -11.25 31.47
C LEU A 89 0.42 -11.62 30.23
N ALA A 90 -0.22 -11.60 29.05
CA ALA A 90 0.45 -11.81 27.78
C ALA A 90 1.33 -10.59 27.39
N ASP A 91 2.46 -10.84 26.73
CA ASP A 91 3.42 -9.83 26.26
C ASP A 91 2.81 -8.74 25.36
N SER A 92 1.60 -8.98 24.82
CA SER A 92 0.84 -8.03 24.02
C SER A 92 0.53 -6.72 24.75
N LEU A 93 0.42 -6.72 26.08
CA LEU A 93 0.21 -5.48 26.86
C LEU A 93 1.48 -4.61 26.96
N LEU A 94 2.67 -5.21 26.87
CA LEU A 94 3.95 -4.47 26.87
C LEU A 94 4.15 -3.64 25.58
N ASN A 95 3.57 -4.08 24.46
CA ASN A 95 3.58 -3.30 23.21
C ASN A 95 2.78 -2.00 23.32
N TYR A 96 1.73 -1.95 24.17
CA TYR A 96 0.95 -0.73 24.38
C TYR A 96 1.69 0.33 25.18
N THR A 97 2.57 -0.06 26.11
CA THR A 97 3.42 0.90 26.82
C THR A 97 4.47 1.55 25.91
N ASN A 98 4.92 0.85 24.85
CA ASN A 98 5.80 1.43 23.84
C ASN A 98 5.05 2.43 22.92
N LEU A 99 3.78 2.18 22.62
CA LEU A 99 2.89 3.12 21.92
C LEU A 99 2.71 4.45 22.67
N ILE A 100 2.67 4.42 24.00
CA ILE A 100 2.57 5.61 24.86
C ILE A 100 3.92 6.34 24.95
N TYR A 101 5.04 5.60 25.00
CA TYR A 101 6.38 6.20 25.05
C TYR A 101 6.76 6.94 23.76
N ASP A 102 6.35 6.41 22.61
CA ASP A 102 6.59 7.03 21.30
C ASP A 102 5.77 8.31 21.06
N TYR A 103 4.76 8.59 21.90
CA TYR A 103 3.95 9.80 21.86
C TYR A 103 4.54 10.93 22.75
N ALA A 104 5.37 10.58 23.75
CA ALA A 104 5.82 11.51 24.79
C ALA A 104 7.20 12.15 24.56
N MET A 105 7.97 11.68 23.58
CA MET A 105 9.21 12.32 23.13
C MET A 105 9.32 12.13 21.61
N PRO A 106 9.29 13.19 20.78
CA PRO A 106 9.91 13.05 19.47
C PRO A 106 11.38 12.66 19.74
N PRO A 107 11.96 11.71 19.00
CA PRO A 107 13.41 11.67 18.83
C PRO A 107 13.89 13.09 18.46
N ASN A 108 15.18 13.42 18.55
CA ASN A 108 15.68 14.65 17.92
C ASN A 108 15.41 14.59 16.41
N VAL A 109 14.21 15.02 15.99
CA VAL A 109 13.75 14.96 14.61
C VAL A 109 14.46 16.09 13.90
N THR A 110 15.29 15.74 12.93
CA THR A 110 15.85 16.73 12.02
C THR A 110 14.78 17.05 10.99
N VAL A 111 14.11 18.19 11.14
CA VAL A 111 13.02 18.60 10.24
C VAL A 111 13.62 19.25 8.98
N PRO A 112 13.21 18.86 7.77
CA PRO A 112 13.62 19.55 6.56
C PRO A 112 13.26 21.04 6.59
N ASN A 113 14.13 21.91 6.09
CA ASN A 113 14.01 23.37 6.22
C ASN A 113 12.69 23.95 5.64
N SER A 114 12.11 23.29 4.63
CA SER A 114 10.85 23.64 3.97
C SER A 114 9.62 23.38 4.84
N VAL A 115 9.70 22.43 5.76
CA VAL A 115 8.57 21.93 6.56
C VAL A 115 8.24 22.91 7.69
N LYS A 116 6.95 23.23 7.83
CA LYS A 116 6.39 24.16 8.83
C LYS A 116 5.58 23.48 9.91
N ALA A 117 5.03 22.31 9.59
CA ALA A 117 4.35 21.42 10.52
C ALA A 117 4.57 19.99 10.05
N TYR A 118 4.50 19.02 10.95
CA TYR A 118 4.58 17.61 10.56
C TYR A 118 3.75 16.73 11.48
N VAL A 119 3.47 15.52 11.00
CA VAL A 119 2.86 14.44 11.80
C VAL A 119 3.75 13.21 11.75
N SER A 120 3.77 12.44 12.84
CA SER A 120 4.35 11.10 12.80
C SER A 120 3.46 10.16 11.99
N VAL A 121 4.11 9.26 11.27
CA VAL A 121 3.47 8.18 10.52
C VAL A 121 4.09 6.88 10.99
N ILE A 122 3.29 6.04 11.63
CA ILE A 122 3.70 4.73 12.14
C ILE A 122 3.35 3.68 11.09
N LEU A 123 4.37 2.99 10.59
CA LEU A 123 4.24 1.83 9.73
C LEU A 123 4.33 0.58 10.59
N ASN A 124 3.24 -0.15 10.74
CA ASN A 124 3.16 -1.34 11.58
C ASN A 124 3.14 -2.60 10.72
N ASN A 125 4.22 -3.38 10.77
CA ASN A 125 4.26 -4.70 10.16
C ASN A 125 3.87 -5.76 11.20
N THR A 126 2.64 -6.23 11.12
CA THR A 126 2.09 -7.29 11.99
C THR A 126 2.49 -8.70 11.55
N GLN A 127 3.22 -8.83 10.43
CA GLN A 127 3.59 -10.12 9.87
C GLN A 127 4.83 -10.70 10.57
N SER A 128 4.96 -12.02 10.51
CA SER A 128 6.09 -12.76 11.07
C SER A 128 7.38 -12.64 10.25
N SER A 129 7.29 -12.08 9.04
CA SER A 129 8.45 -11.82 8.16
C SER A 129 8.58 -10.32 7.83
N PRO A 130 9.82 -9.85 7.65
CA PRO A 130 10.09 -8.46 7.28
C PRO A 130 9.63 -8.17 5.85
N THR A 131 9.35 -6.91 5.54
CA THR A 131 9.16 -6.51 4.14
C THR A 131 10.48 -6.62 3.36
N PRO A 132 10.43 -6.86 2.04
CA PRO A 132 11.60 -6.74 1.17
C PRO A 132 12.28 -5.38 1.29
N ALA A 133 13.54 -5.29 0.86
CA ALA A 133 14.29 -4.03 0.77
C ALA A 133 14.79 -3.82 -0.67
N PRO A 134 14.43 -2.70 -1.34
CA PRO A 134 13.49 -1.66 -0.91
C PRO A 134 12.04 -2.17 -0.86
N PHE A 135 11.17 -1.41 -0.17
CA PHE A 135 9.72 -1.68 -0.12
C PHE A 135 8.93 -0.44 -0.56
N GLN A 136 7.82 -0.67 -1.26
CA GLN A 136 6.86 0.38 -1.62
C GLN A 136 5.67 0.32 -0.67
N GLN A 137 5.62 1.24 0.28
CA GLN A 137 4.54 1.36 1.25
C GLN A 137 3.46 2.31 0.72
N MET A 138 2.20 1.87 0.72
CA MET A 138 1.06 2.73 0.42
C MET A 138 0.66 3.51 1.68
N ILE A 139 0.42 4.81 1.54
CA ILE A 139 -0.13 5.69 2.57
C ILE A 139 -1.42 6.31 2.04
N ASN A 140 -2.55 5.98 2.67
CA ASN A 140 -3.85 6.58 2.35
C ASN A 140 -4.23 7.56 3.46
N VAL A 141 -4.28 8.84 3.14
CA VAL A 141 -4.63 9.91 4.08
C VAL A 141 -6.11 10.26 3.86
N PRO A 142 -7.02 9.94 4.79
CA PRO A 142 -8.41 10.38 4.69
C PRO A 142 -8.56 11.87 5.02
N ASN A 143 -9.60 12.51 4.49
CA ASN A 143 -9.90 13.92 4.75
C ASN A 143 -10.36 14.21 6.19
N THR A 144 -10.60 13.16 6.98
CA THR A 144 -10.99 13.23 8.39
C THR A 144 -9.79 13.36 9.32
N THR A 145 -8.54 13.31 8.83
CA THR A 145 -7.38 13.52 9.70
C THR A 145 -7.32 14.97 10.18
N SER A 146 -6.90 15.16 11.43
CA SER A 146 -6.76 16.50 12.05
C SER A 146 -5.81 17.42 11.29
N PHE A 147 -4.86 16.85 10.54
CA PHE A 147 -3.87 17.57 9.75
C PHE A 147 -4.27 17.78 8.28
N TRP A 148 -5.45 17.34 7.84
CA TRP A 148 -5.88 17.51 6.44
C TRP A 148 -5.83 18.98 5.99
N SER A 149 -6.13 19.90 6.91
CA SER A 149 -6.07 21.34 6.68
C SER A 149 -4.67 21.88 6.35
N TYR A 150 -3.60 21.12 6.60
CA TYR A 150 -2.22 21.48 6.25
C TYR A 150 -1.86 21.10 4.81
N ILE A 151 -2.59 20.16 4.21
CA ILE A 151 -2.37 19.75 2.81
C ILE A 151 -2.94 20.84 1.89
N ASN A 152 -2.21 21.18 0.82
CA ASN A 152 -2.78 21.95 -0.26
C ASN A 152 -3.81 21.07 -0.98
N THR A 153 -5.10 21.42 -0.87
CA THR A 153 -6.20 20.68 -1.48
C THR A 153 -6.75 21.38 -2.74
N THR A 154 -6.03 22.38 -3.24
CA THR A 154 -6.43 23.13 -4.44
C THR A 154 -6.33 22.21 -5.66
N SER A 155 -7.38 22.20 -6.49
CA SER A 155 -7.39 21.42 -7.73
C SER A 155 -6.17 21.74 -8.60
N GLY A 156 -5.46 20.71 -9.07
CA GLY A 156 -4.22 20.86 -9.84
C GLY A 156 -2.95 21.11 -9.02
N TYR A 157 -3.07 21.34 -7.71
CA TYR A 157 -1.93 21.55 -6.79
C TYR A 157 -1.99 20.64 -5.56
N PHE A 158 -2.83 19.60 -5.61
CA PHE A 158 -3.06 18.74 -4.46
C PHE A 158 -1.76 18.12 -3.96
N GLY A 159 -1.47 18.25 -2.67
CA GLY A 159 -0.32 17.61 -2.05
C GLY A 159 1.05 18.17 -2.45
N GLN A 160 1.13 19.23 -3.26
CA GLN A 160 2.42 19.81 -3.67
C GLN A 160 3.27 20.30 -2.50
N ASN A 161 2.65 20.62 -1.35
CA ASN A 161 3.36 21.05 -0.14
C ASN A 161 3.65 19.90 0.84
N VAL A 162 3.52 18.64 0.41
CA VAL A 162 3.72 17.45 1.24
C VAL A 162 5.02 16.75 0.87
N GLU A 163 5.80 16.35 1.87
CA GLU A 163 6.92 15.42 1.70
C GLU A 163 6.99 14.42 2.87
N PHE A 164 7.63 13.27 2.63
CA PHE A 164 7.85 12.26 3.67
C PHE A 164 9.33 12.21 4.04
N PHE A 165 9.65 12.02 5.32
CA PHE A 165 11.04 12.01 5.79
C PHE A 165 11.25 11.10 7.00
N TYR A 166 12.47 10.62 7.18
CA TYR A 166 12.89 9.87 8.37
C TYR A 166 13.24 10.83 9.52
N GLY A 167 13.35 10.33 10.76
CA GLY A 167 13.72 11.16 11.92
C GLY A 167 15.07 11.88 11.81
N ASN A 168 15.96 11.45 10.92
CA ASN A 168 17.22 12.12 10.62
C ASN A 168 17.11 13.19 9.50
N GLY A 169 15.89 13.53 9.05
CA GLY A 169 15.64 14.55 8.03
C GLY A 169 15.83 14.11 6.59
N LYS A 170 16.21 12.85 6.36
CA LYS A 170 16.33 12.33 4.99
C LYS A 170 14.95 12.19 4.35
N ILE A 171 14.75 12.85 3.23
CA ILE A 171 13.54 12.75 2.40
C ILE A 171 13.40 11.32 1.85
N ILE A 172 12.18 10.79 1.96
CA ILE A 172 11.77 9.48 1.44
C ILE A 172 11.19 9.70 0.05
N PRO A 173 11.68 8.98 -0.99
CA PRO A 173 11.07 9.03 -2.31
C PRO A 173 9.57 8.72 -2.22
N SER A 174 8.74 9.63 -2.72
CA SER A 174 7.28 9.54 -2.62
C SER A 174 6.60 9.93 -3.93
N TRP A 175 5.48 9.28 -4.21
CA TRP A 175 4.69 9.42 -5.43
C TRP A 175 3.20 9.46 -5.11
N LEU A 176 2.57 10.62 -5.30
CA LEU A 176 1.12 10.79 -5.19
C LEU A 176 0.43 10.06 -6.34
N GLU A 177 -0.27 8.97 -6.06
CA GLU A 177 -0.94 8.18 -7.10
C GLU A 177 -2.25 8.80 -7.55
N SER A 178 -3.06 9.23 -6.58
CA SER A 178 -4.42 9.71 -6.80
C SER A 178 -4.92 10.47 -5.59
N TYR A 179 -5.92 11.32 -5.82
CA TYR A 179 -6.66 12.01 -4.78
C TYR A 179 -8.10 12.24 -5.21
N ASN A 180 -8.96 12.43 -4.22
CA ASN A 180 -10.34 12.85 -4.39
C ASN A 180 -10.76 13.70 -3.16
N SER A 181 -12.04 14.05 -3.07
CA SER A 181 -12.56 14.85 -1.94
C SER A 181 -12.45 14.17 -0.58
N SER A 182 -12.28 12.85 -0.53
CA SER A 182 -12.27 12.02 0.67
C SER A 182 -10.88 11.56 1.10
N SER A 183 -9.90 11.52 0.20
CA SER A 183 -8.56 11.03 0.52
C SER A 183 -7.50 11.37 -0.52
N GLY A 184 -6.24 11.40 -0.10
CA GLY A 184 -5.07 11.31 -0.98
C GLY A 184 -4.31 10.00 -0.75
N ARG A 185 -3.79 9.40 -1.82
CA ARG A 185 -3.00 8.17 -1.75
C ARG A 185 -1.60 8.39 -2.30
N TRP A 186 -0.61 8.15 -1.45
CA TRP A 186 0.80 8.18 -1.79
C TRP A 186 1.41 6.79 -1.73
N TRP A 187 2.47 6.59 -2.50
CA TRP A 187 3.42 5.50 -2.33
C TRP A 187 4.76 6.08 -1.89
N ILE A 188 5.42 5.42 -0.95
CA ILE A 188 6.76 5.81 -0.49
C ILE A 188 7.72 4.64 -0.61
N LYS A 189 9.00 4.92 -0.91
CA LYS A 189 10.06 3.91 -0.98
C LYS A 189 10.84 3.85 0.32
N THR A 190 10.54 2.84 1.12
CA THR A 190 11.21 2.59 2.40
C THR A 190 12.32 1.55 2.26
N GLY A 191 13.15 1.44 3.30
CA GLY A 191 13.90 0.21 3.55
C GLY A 191 12.98 -0.92 4.03
N THR A 192 13.57 -1.95 4.62
CA THR A 192 12.81 -3.02 5.30
C THR A 192 12.06 -2.47 6.51
N ILE A 193 10.79 -2.87 6.65
CA ILE A 193 10.01 -2.76 7.87
C ILE A 193 10.06 -4.15 8.52
N SER A 194 10.75 -4.24 9.65
CA SER A 194 11.02 -5.51 10.35
C SER A 194 9.74 -6.27 10.71
N ALA A 195 9.84 -7.60 10.81
CA ALA A 195 8.74 -8.45 11.27
C ALA A 195 8.25 -8.01 12.66
N SER A 196 6.93 -8.07 12.88
CA SER A 196 6.30 -7.81 14.18
C SER A 196 6.80 -6.52 14.84
N SER A 197 6.99 -5.47 14.04
CA SER A 197 7.65 -4.25 14.46
C SER A 197 7.03 -3.02 13.81
N VAL A 198 7.34 -1.87 14.40
CA VAL A 198 6.92 -0.56 13.92
C VAL A 198 8.11 0.22 13.39
N THR A 199 7.89 0.98 12.31
CA THR A 199 8.83 1.97 11.80
C THR A 199 8.15 3.32 11.81
N LYS A 200 8.76 4.28 12.51
CA LYS A 200 8.28 5.67 12.57
C LYS A 200 8.96 6.50 11.48
N ILE A 201 8.15 7.14 10.64
CA ILE A 201 8.56 8.18 9.71
C ILE A 201 7.70 9.43 9.96
N TYR A 202 7.85 10.46 9.14
CA TYR A 202 7.12 11.71 9.27
C TYR A 202 6.56 12.16 7.92
N MET A 203 5.40 12.81 7.97
CA MET A 203 4.79 13.53 6.86
C MET A 203 4.87 15.02 7.18
N GLY A 204 5.63 15.76 6.37
CA GLY A 204 5.88 17.18 6.53
C GLY A 204 5.01 18.02 5.61
N PHE A 205 4.62 19.18 6.11
CA PHE A 205 3.81 20.17 5.40
C PHE A 205 4.61 21.47 5.29
N ALA A 206 4.97 21.86 4.07
CA ALA A 206 5.43 23.21 3.77
C ALA A 206 4.23 24.18 3.70
N SER A 207 4.50 25.46 3.47
CA SER A 207 3.44 26.42 3.11
C SER A 207 2.60 25.88 1.96
N LYS A 208 1.29 26.11 1.96
CA LYS A 208 0.40 25.63 0.87
C LYS A 208 0.78 26.15 -0.51
N THR A 209 1.49 27.28 -0.58
CA THR A 209 2.01 27.88 -1.81
C THR A 209 3.35 27.31 -2.26
N THR A 210 4.00 26.48 -1.43
CA THR A 210 5.28 25.83 -1.76
C THR A 210 5.02 24.57 -2.56
N ASN A 211 5.70 24.45 -3.70
CA ASN A 211 5.76 23.22 -4.46
C ASN A 211 7.06 22.47 -4.13
N LEU A 212 6.93 21.31 -3.47
CA LEU A 212 8.00 20.39 -3.15
C LEU A 212 8.23 19.36 -4.26
N PHE A 213 7.27 19.20 -5.19
CA PHE A 213 7.41 18.25 -6.29
C PHE A 213 8.57 18.64 -7.19
N ASN A 214 9.43 17.67 -7.49
CA ASN A 214 10.69 17.90 -8.20
C ASN A 214 11.05 16.77 -9.18
N ALA A 215 10.14 15.84 -9.44
CA ALA A 215 10.35 14.66 -10.30
C ALA A 215 11.53 13.76 -9.87
N ASN A 216 12.06 13.95 -8.66
CA ASN A 216 13.15 13.16 -8.10
C ASN A 216 12.70 12.42 -6.84
N ASN A 217 12.64 13.09 -5.69
CA ASN A 217 12.28 12.47 -4.41
C ASN A 217 10.82 12.72 -4.01
N VAL A 218 10.17 13.76 -4.53
CA VAL A 218 8.75 14.02 -4.30
C VAL A 218 8.10 14.28 -5.64
N GLY A 219 7.02 13.56 -5.93
CA GLY A 219 6.33 13.66 -7.20
C GLY A 219 4.94 13.04 -7.18
N GLU A 220 4.36 12.91 -8.36
CA GLU A 220 2.98 12.47 -8.55
C GLU A 220 2.80 11.65 -9.83
N ALA A 221 1.68 10.96 -9.94
CA ALA A 221 1.33 10.20 -11.14
C ALA A 221 1.24 11.13 -12.36
N PRO A 222 1.68 10.67 -13.53
CA PRO A 222 1.96 11.52 -14.68
C PRO A 222 0.71 12.23 -15.21
N GLN A 223 -0.47 11.64 -15.01
CA GLN A 223 -1.76 12.19 -15.41
C GLN A 223 -2.35 13.23 -14.44
N LEU A 224 -1.72 13.47 -13.28
CA LEU A 224 -2.21 14.43 -12.28
C LEU A 224 -1.71 15.85 -12.56
N SER A 225 -0.52 15.98 -13.16
CA SER A 225 0.03 17.26 -13.60
C SER A 225 -0.70 17.78 -14.85
N SER A 226 -0.77 19.10 -15.01
CA SER A 226 -1.33 19.73 -16.22
C SER A 226 -0.47 19.45 -17.46
N THR A 227 0.84 19.41 -17.29
CA THR A 227 1.79 18.88 -18.27
C THR A 227 2.09 17.44 -17.92
N TYR A 228 1.81 16.51 -18.83
CA TYR A 228 1.96 15.08 -18.58
C TYR A 228 3.37 14.74 -18.09
N GLY A 229 3.45 14.10 -16.92
CA GLY A 229 4.72 13.64 -16.35
C GLY A 229 5.63 14.74 -15.79
N GLN A 230 5.17 15.99 -15.66
CA GLN A 230 5.99 17.12 -15.19
C GLN A 230 6.68 16.84 -13.84
N TYR A 231 5.97 16.17 -12.93
CA TYR A 231 6.45 15.85 -11.60
C TYR A 231 6.53 14.34 -11.35
N ASP A 232 6.45 13.53 -12.40
CA ASP A 232 6.40 12.07 -12.24
C ASP A 232 7.77 11.50 -11.88
N ASN A 233 7.84 10.93 -10.67
CA ASN A 233 9.00 10.25 -10.13
C ASN A 233 8.74 8.77 -9.80
N GLY A 234 7.74 8.14 -10.43
CA GLY A 234 7.40 6.73 -10.16
C GLY A 234 8.60 5.79 -10.26
N ALA A 235 9.54 6.06 -11.18
CA ALA A 235 10.80 5.31 -11.34
C ALA A 235 11.72 5.36 -10.11
N ASN A 236 11.61 6.39 -9.27
CA ASN A 236 12.37 6.49 -8.03
C ASN A 236 11.69 5.78 -6.85
N VAL A 237 10.41 5.41 -6.99
CA VAL A 237 9.62 4.72 -5.95
C VAL A 237 9.50 3.22 -6.22
N PHE A 238 9.13 2.83 -7.43
CA PHE A 238 8.87 1.42 -7.79
C PHE A 238 10.13 0.71 -8.32
N THR A 239 10.10 -0.63 -8.30
CA THR A 239 11.23 -1.44 -8.80
C THR A 239 11.36 -1.29 -10.32
N ASN A 240 10.22 -1.38 -11.01
CA ASN A 240 10.10 -1.03 -12.40
C ASN A 240 8.91 -0.09 -12.58
N TYR A 241 9.02 0.86 -13.50
CA TYR A 241 7.98 1.85 -13.75
C TYR A 241 8.13 2.44 -15.16
N TRP A 242 7.03 2.52 -15.89
CA TRP A 242 6.95 3.18 -17.20
C TRP A 242 5.64 3.94 -17.32
N ASN A 243 5.72 5.20 -17.72
CA ASN A 243 4.58 6.09 -17.94
C ASN A 243 4.30 6.39 -19.41
N PHE A 244 5.08 5.83 -20.34
CA PHE A 244 4.94 6.03 -21.78
C PHE A 244 4.82 7.52 -22.18
N ALA A 245 5.59 8.40 -21.53
CA ALA A 245 5.60 9.83 -21.83
C ALA A 245 6.14 10.11 -23.25
N GLY A 246 5.55 11.09 -23.92
CA GLY A 246 5.90 11.46 -25.30
C GLY A 246 5.17 10.62 -26.34
N THR A 247 5.79 10.44 -27.51
CA THR A 247 5.15 9.86 -28.71
C THR A 247 5.76 8.53 -29.17
N SER A 248 6.62 7.92 -28.35
CA SER A 248 7.36 6.71 -28.69
C SER A 248 7.42 5.76 -27.50
N LEU A 249 7.52 4.45 -27.76
CA LEU A 249 7.77 3.48 -26.70
C LEU A 249 9.13 3.76 -26.03
N PRO A 250 9.22 3.61 -24.70
CA PRO A 250 10.50 3.77 -24.00
C PRO A 250 11.49 2.67 -24.37
N SER A 251 12.78 2.92 -24.13
CA SER A 251 13.83 1.91 -24.32
C SER A 251 13.50 0.63 -23.54
N GLY A 252 13.78 -0.52 -24.16
CA GLY A 252 13.44 -1.84 -23.61
C GLY A 252 12.02 -2.30 -23.91
N TRP A 253 11.24 -1.56 -24.70
CA TRP A 253 9.91 -1.96 -25.17
C TRP A 253 9.84 -2.04 -26.70
N ALA A 254 8.99 -2.94 -27.19
CA ALA A 254 8.70 -3.12 -28.61
C ALA A 254 7.21 -3.40 -28.82
N THR A 255 6.80 -3.40 -30.07
CA THR A 255 5.43 -3.69 -30.52
C THR A 255 5.46 -4.80 -31.56
N SER A 256 4.42 -5.65 -31.58
CA SER A 256 4.20 -6.64 -32.64
C SER A 256 3.56 -6.04 -33.90
N ASP A 257 2.96 -4.85 -33.80
CA ASP A 257 2.31 -4.13 -34.90
C ASP A 257 2.52 -2.61 -34.75
N THR A 258 3.11 -2.00 -35.77
CA THR A 258 3.35 -0.55 -35.79
C THR A 258 2.13 0.27 -36.21
N SER A 259 1.10 -0.35 -36.80
CA SER A 259 -0.10 0.34 -37.29
C SER A 259 -1.25 0.34 -36.26
N GLY A 260 -1.42 -0.77 -35.53
CA GLY A 260 -2.43 -0.92 -34.48
C GLY A 260 -2.07 -0.27 -33.13
N ILE A 261 -0.85 0.25 -32.97
CA ILE A 261 -0.34 0.80 -31.71
C ILE A 261 0.09 2.26 -31.88
N SER A 262 -0.34 3.12 -30.95
CA SER A 262 0.10 4.51 -30.87
C SER A 262 0.50 4.90 -29.46
N VAL A 263 1.52 5.75 -29.35
CA VAL A 263 2.00 6.29 -28.08
C VAL A 263 1.76 7.80 -28.09
N ASN A 264 1.07 8.27 -27.05
CA ASN A 264 0.87 9.69 -26.80
C ASN A 264 0.54 9.86 -25.32
N ASN A 265 1.57 10.00 -24.49
CA ASN A 265 1.43 10.11 -23.03
C ASN A 265 0.58 8.97 -22.46
N GLY A 266 1.05 7.74 -22.67
CA GLY A 266 0.28 6.51 -22.58
C GLY A 266 0.35 5.73 -23.90
N VAL A 267 -0.04 4.46 -23.87
CA VAL A 267 -0.03 3.57 -25.05
C VAL A 267 -1.43 3.06 -25.36
N GLN A 268 -1.88 3.29 -26.59
CA GLN A 268 -3.10 2.74 -27.15
C GLN A 268 -2.76 1.50 -27.98
N ILE A 269 -3.43 0.38 -27.70
CA ILE A 269 -3.25 -0.90 -28.37
C ILE A 269 -4.60 -1.32 -28.95
N ASN A 270 -4.76 -1.25 -30.27
CA ASN A 270 -5.96 -1.70 -30.98
C ASN A 270 -5.78 -3.10 -31.54
N ASP A 271 -4.56 -3.38 -32.04
CA ASP A 271 -4.17 -4.66 -32.60
C ASP A 271 -2.79 -5.05 -32.05
N GLY A 272 -2.53 -6.35 -31.95
CA GLY A 272 -1.25 -6.89 -31.52
C GLY A 272 -0.96 -6.72 -30.02
N SER A 273 0.31 -6.52 -29.70
CA SER A 273 0.79 -6.38 -28.33
C SER A 273 1.95 -5.40 -28.21
N VAL A 274 2.14 -4.90 -26.98
CA VAL A 274 3.30 -4.13 -26.56
C VAL A 274 4.02 -4.91 -25.46
N TYR A 275 5.32 -5.10 -25.58
CA TYR A 275 6.06 -6.03 -24.71
C TYR A 275 7.48 -5.56 -24.43
N THR A 276 8.06 -6.05 -23.33
CA THR A 276 9.46 -5.78 -23.01
C THR A 276 10.41 -6.60 -23.88
N THR A 277 11.56 -6.03 -24.28
CA THR A 277 12.54 -6.70 -25.14
C THR A 277 13.44 -7.68 -24.38
N SER A 278 13.42 -7.60 -23.05
CA SER A 278 14.06 -8.53 -22.10
C SER A 278 13.13 -8.80 -20.92
N SER A 279 13.45 -9.82 -20.11
CA SER A 279 12.79 -10.01 -18.82
C SER A 279 13.17 -8.89 -17.86
N VAL A 280 12.20 -8.29 -17.16
CA VAL A 280 12.40 -7.07 -16.35
C VAL A 280 12.21 -7.28 -14.85
N PHE A 281 11.69 -8.43 -14.43
CA PHE A 281 11.52 -8.77 -13.03
C PHE A 281 11.46 -10.28 -12.83
N THR A 282 11.59 -10.72 -11.58
CA THR A 282 11.38 -12.11 -11.18
C THR A 282 9.94 -12.27 -10.69
N SER A 283 9.23 -13.31 -11.13
CA SER A 283 7.80 -13.52 -10.80
C SER A 283 7.53 -13.53 -9.29
N LEU A 284 8.34 -14.30 -8.55
CA LEU A 284 8.12 -14.58 -7.14
C LEU A 284 8.27 -13.31 -6.29
N ASN A 285 7.29 -13.08 -5.42
CA ASN A 285 7.21 -11.98 -4.48
C ASN A 285 7.23 -10.58 -5.12
N ASN A 286 6.70 -10.47 -6.34
CA ASN A 286 6.43 -9.20 -7.01
C ASN A 286 4.97 -9.08 -7.43
N ILE A 287 4.50 -7.84 -7.54
CA ILE A 287 3.20 -7.48 -8.08
C ILE A 287 3.44 -6.61 -9.31
N GLU A 288 2.91 -7.04 -10.43
CA GLU A 288 2.83 -6.29 -11.68
C GLU A 288 1.47 -5.61 -11.77
N GLU A 289 1.43 -4.29 -12.04
CA GLU A 289 0.18 -3.53 -12.11
C GLU A 289 0.23 -2.51 -13.25
N MET A 290 -0.83 -2.46 -14.06
CA MET A 290 -1.07 -1.40 -15.03
C MET A 290 -2.24 -0.52 -14.61
N TYR A 291 -2.15 0.78 -14.91
CA TYR A 291 -3.29 1.69 -14.87
C TYR A 291 -3.83 1.87 -16.28
N ALA A 292 -4.98 1.27 -16.55
CA ALA A 292 -5.47 1.09 -17.90
C ALA A 292 -7.00 1.21 -18.00
N LYS A 293 -7.49 1.45 -19.22
CA LYS A 293 -8.91 1.47 -19.57
C LYS A 293 -9.14 0.81 -20.93
N TYR A 294 -10.35 0.31 -21.13
CA TYR A 294 -10.80 -0.14 -22.45
C TYR A 294 -11.52 0.98 -23.18
N THR A 295 -11.19 1.22 -24.44
CA THR A 295 -11.83 2.26 -25.27
C THR A 295 -12.93 1.70 -26.17
N ALA A 296 -12.91 0.40 -26.47
CA ALA A 296 -14.01 -0.37 -27.03
C ALA A 296 -14.02 -1.80 -26.47
N LEU A 297 -15.17 -2.47 -26.58
CA LEU A 297 -15.43 -3.80 -26.03
C LEU A 297 -16.20 -4.64 -27.06
N ASN A 298 -16.03 -5.96 -27.02
CA ASN A 298 -16.52 -6.92 -28.03
C ASN A 298 -16.07 -6.60 -29.47
N SER A 299 -14.98 -5.85 -29.63
CA SER A 299 -14.47 -5.42 -30.94
C SER A 299 -13.36 -6.31 -31.48
N GLY A 300 -12.80 -7.21 -30.66
CA GLY A 300 -11.71 -8.09 -31.07
C GLY A 300 -11.48 -9.30 -30.16
N ASN A 301 -10.25 -9.79 -30.14
CA ASN A 301 -9.79 -10.91 -29.31
C ASN A 301 -9.36 -10.45 -27.90
N TYR A 302 -8.65 -11.34 -27.20
CA TYR A 302 -8.11 -11.14 -25.87
C TYR A 302 -7.29 -9.86 -25.73
N ALA A 303 -7.41 -9.19 -24.59
CA ALA A 303 -6.67 -7.98 -24.28
C ALA A 303 -6.47 -7.88 -22.77
N GLY A 304 -5.27 -7.54 -22.31
CA GLY A 304 -5.02 -7.35 -20.88
C GLY A 304 -3.55 -7.19 -20.53
N ILE A 305 -3.18 -7.72 -19.37
CA ILE A 305 -1.82 -7.75 -18.85
C ILE A 305 -1.35 -9.19 -18.67
N MET A 306 -0.11 -9.47 -19.07
CA MET A 306 0.49 -10.78 -18.93
C MET A 306 1.94 -10.66 -18.48
N GLN A 307 2.33 -11.63 -17.66
CA GLN A 307 3.73 -11.95 -17.41
C GLN A 307 4.01 -13.35 -17.95
N SER A 308 5.11 -13.51 -18.69
CA SER A 308 5.59 -14.83 -19.13
C SER A 308 7.11 -14.89 -19.10
N ASN A 309 7.69 -16.07 -18.85
CA ASN A 309 9.13 -16.29 -19.03
C ASN A 309 9.55 -16.40 -20.51
N ALA A 310 8.60 -16.29 -21.44
CA ALA A 310 8.81 -16.17 -22.86
C ALA A 310 8.23 -14.86 -23.38
N GLN A 311 8.91 -14.23 -24.34
CA GLN A 311 8.42 -13.01 -24.99
C GLN A 311 7.24 -13.28 -25.96
N SER A 312 7.11 -14.51 -26.45
CA SER A 312 6.05 -14.95 -27.35
C SER A 312 5.34 -16.20 -26.80
N PRO A 313 4.56 -16.07 -25.71
CA PRO A 313 3.83 -17.20 -25.17
C PRO A 313 2.78 -17.70 -26.16
N GLN A 314 2.36 -18.96 -25.99
CA GLN A 314 1.56 -19.67 -26.97
C GLN A 314 0.22 -20.10 -26.38
N GLY A 315 -0.83 -20.12 -27.21
CA GLY A 315 -2.17 -20.52 -26.77
C GLY A 315 -2.18 -21.97 -26.27
N GLY A 316 -2.94 -22.22 -25.20
CA GLY A 316 -2.93 -23.53 -24.54
C GLY A 316 -1.63 -23.83 -23.78
N ASN A 317 -0.74 -22.85 -23.67
CA ASN A 317 0.60 -22.97 -23.13
C ASN A 317 1.42 -24.11 -23.78
N THR A 318 1.36 -24.26 -25.11
CA THR A 318 2.12 -25.31 -25.82
C THR A 318 3.63 -25.22 -25.60
N GLY A 319 4.13 -24.03 -25.25
CA GLY A 319 5.54 -23.78 -24.94
C GLY A 319 5.97 -24.19 -23.53
N SER A 320 5.05 -24.66 -22.68
CA SER A 320 5.33 -24.95 -21.26
C SER A 320 5.95 -23.75 -20.52
N ASN A 321 5.42 -22.55 -20.76
CA ASN A 321 5.89 -21.33 -20.13
C ASN A 321 5.35 -21.23 -18.69
N ALA A 322 6.11 -20.53 -17.86
CA ALA A 322 5.68 -20.05 -16.55
C ALA A 322 5.10 -18.65 -16.74
N GLU A 323 3.77 -18.53 -16.64
CA GLU A 323 3.04 -17.33 -17.05
C GLU A 323 1.74 -17.10 -16.28
N ILE A 324 1.30 -15.84 -16.27
CA ILE A 324 -0.06 -15.42 -15.88
C ILE A 324 -0.61 -14.59 -17.03
N LEU A 325 -1.77 -14.99 -17.56
CA LEU A 325 -2.53 -14.25 -18.54
C LEU A 325 -3.80 -13.74 -17.87
N TRP A 326 -3.90 -12.42 -17.69
CA TRP A 326 -5.04 -11.76 -17.07
C TRP A 326 -5.68 -10.78 -18.04
N MET A 327 -6.77 -11.21 -18.67
CA MET A 327 -7.30 -10.55 -19.86
C MET A 327 -8.79 -10.77 -20.07
N THR A 328 -9.41 -9.87 -20.83
CA THR A 328 -10.75 -10.10 -21.39
C THR A 328 -10.73 -11.31 -22.33
N ASN A 329 -11.82 -12.06 -22.40
CA ASN A 329 -11.94 -13.19 -23.31
C ASN A 329 -12.47 -12.78 -24.70
N ARG A 330 -12.28 -13.62 -25.72
CA ARG A 330 -12.83 -13.37 -27.05
C ARG A 330 -14.36 -13.44 -27.01
N GLY A 331 -15.02 -12.39 -27.51
CA GLY A 331 -16.49 -12.29 -27.51
C GLY A 331 -17.11 -12.14 -26.11
N SER A 332 -16.30 -11.89 -25.08
CA SER A 332 -16.75 -11.62 -23.72
C SER A 332 -15.90 -10.53 -23.09
N ASN A 333 -16.55 -9.52 -22.52
CA ASN A 333 -15.85 -8.43 -21.85
C ASN A 333 -15.39 -8.81 -20.42
N VAL A 334 -15.69 -10.03 -19.98
CA VAL A 334 -15.30 -10.51 -18.65
C VAL A 334 -13.82 -10.88 -18.65
N TYR A 335 -13.13 -10.59 -17.55
CA TYR A 335 -11.76 -11.02 -17.31
C TYR A 335 -11.65 -12.47 -16.89
N TYR A 336 -10.71 -13.17 -17.52
CA TYR A 336 -10.37 -14.55 -17.24
C TYR A 336 -8.88 -14.67 -16.94
N ALA A 337 -8.57 -15.65 -16.08
CA ALA A 337 -7.22 -16.01 -15.70
C ALA A 337 -6.81 -17.34 -16.33
N TRP A 338 -5.61 -17.34 -16.91
CA TRP A 338 -4.86 -18.54 -17.24
C TRP A 338 -3.47 -18.44 -16.63
N SER A 339 -3.02 -19.48 -15.94
CA SER A 339 -1.69 -19.46 -15.33
C SER A 339 -1.07 -20.84 -15.31
N ALA A 340 0.26 -20.86 -15.39
CA ALA A 340 1.07 -22.07 -15.41
C ALA A 340 2.42 -21.85 -14.73
N ASN A 341 2.97 -22.91 -14.14
CA ASN A 341 4.33 -22.87 -13.55
C ASN A 341 5.45 -23.29 -14.52
N GLY A 342 5.10 -23.64 -15.78
CA GLY A 342 6.04 -24.10 -16.79
C GLY A 342 6.50 -25.57 -16.69
N ALA A 343 5.88 -26.38 -15.82
CA ALA A 343 6.24 -27.80 -15.70
C ALA A 343 5.71 -28.69 -16.84
N SER A 344 4.70 -28.24 -17.56
CA SER A 344 4.07 -28.98 -18.67
C SER A 344 3.38 -28.03 -19.65
N ALA A 345 3.11 -28.52 -20.86
CA ALA A 345 2.44 -27.78 -21.93
C ALA A 345 0.92 -27.64 -21.65
N SER A 346 0.59 -26.88 -20.61
CA SER A 346 -0.78 -26.73 -20.11
C SER A 346 -0.89 -25.54 -19.15
N TYR A 347 -2.10 -25.00 -19.00
CA TYR A 347 -2.45 -24.08 -17.91
C TYR A 347 -2.75 -24.85 -16.61
N ASN A 348 -1.70 -25.31 -15.93
CA ASN A 348 -1.81 -26.22 -14.80
C ASN A 348 -2.11 -25.56 -13.43
N ILE A 349 -2.20 -24.23 -13.36
CA ILE A 349 -2.60 -23.51 -12.13
C ILE A 349 -4.03 -22.98 -12.27
N GLN A 350 -4.32 -22.18 -13.30
CA GLN A 350 -5.66 -21.71 -13.65
C GLN A 350 -5.89 -21.92 -15.14
N ASN A 351 -7.01 -22.51 -15.53
CA ASN A 351 -7.34 -22.73 -16.94
C ASN A 351 -8.70 -22.12 -17.29
N GLY A 352 -8.70 -20.86 -17.73
CA GLY A 352 -9.92 -20.17 -18.17
C GLY A 352 -10.88 -19.87 -17.03
N ILE A 353 -10.36 -19.42 -15.90
CA ILE A 353 -11.17 -19.11 -14.73
C ILE A 353 -11.72 -17.68 -14.85
N SER A 354 -13.05 -17.56 -14.89
CA SER A 354 -13.72 -16.25 -14.90
C SER A 354 -13.62 -15.59 -13.54
N SER A 355 -13.42 -14.28 -13.52
CA SER A 355 -13.48 -13.46 -12.31
C SER A 355 -14.79 -12.72 -12.10
N SER A 356 -15.70 -12.80 -13.07
CA SER A 356 -16.90 -11.97 -13.14
C SER A 356 -16.65 -10.45 -13.17
N PHE A 357 -15.39 -10.01 -13.25
CA PHE A 357 -15.06 -8.61 -13.44
C PHE A 357 -15.21 -8.24 -14.92
N THR A 358 -16.03 -7.22 -15.18
CA THR A 358 -16.16 -6.58 -16.50
C THR A 358 -15.77 -5.12 -16.39
N PRO A 359 -14.78 -4.65 -17.17
CA PRO A 359 -14.40 -3.24 -17.16
C PRO A 359 -15.50 -2.42 -17.84
N ASN A 360 -15.84 -1.29 -17.24
CA ASN A 360 -16.60 -0.24 -17.93
C ASN A 360 -15.71 0.49 -18.93
N LEU A 361 -16.28 0.81 -20.10
CA LEU A 361 -15.60 1.61 -21.12
C LEU A 361 -15.14 2.95 -20.56
N ASN A 362 -13.96 3.38 -21.00
CA ASN A 362 -13.34 4.66 -20.68
C ASN A 362 -13.12 4.94 -19.18
N ARG A 363 -13.27 3.93 -18.32
CA ARG A 363 -12.95 4.00 -16.90
C ARG A 363 -11.60 3.37 -16.65
N PHE A 364 -10.73 4.07 -15.96
CA PHE A 364 -9.44 3.54 -15.54
C PHE A 364 -9.58 2.59 -14.36
N TYR A 365 -8.76 1.54 -14.38
CA TYR A 365 -8.59 0.56 -13.32
C TYR A 365 -7.10 0.33 -13.09
N ILE A 366 -6.75 -0.04 -11.86
CA ILE A 366 -5.45 -0.65 -11.57
C ILE A 366 -5.64 -2.15 -11.68
N ILE A 367 -5.09 -2.74 -12.72
CA ILE A 367 -5.21 -4.17 -13.04
C ILE A 367 -3.85 -4.81 -12.82
N GLY A 368 -3.78 -5.89 -12.06
CA GLY A 368 -2.49 -6.49 -11.73
C GLY A 368 -2.50 -7.98 -11.47
N THR A 369 -1.31 -8.55 -11.48
CA THR A 369 -1.04 -9.98 -11.24
C THR A 369 0.11 -10.11 -10.24
N TYR A 370 0.18 -11.26 -9.55
CA TYR A 370 1.26 -11.53 -8.61
C TYR A 370 1.52 -13.02 -8.44
N VAL A 371 2.75 -13.34 -8.05
CA VAL A 371 3.15 -14.67 -7.60
C VAL A 371 3.75 -14.53 -6.20
N SER A 372 3.31 -15.39 -5.29
CA SER A 372 3.87 -15.53 -3.94
C SER A 372 4.37 -16.97 -3.74
N ASN A 373 4.82 -17.31 -2.53
CA ASN A 373 5.40 -18.62 -2.24
C ASN A 373 4.48 -19.81 -2.55
N ASN A 374 3.16 -19.63 -2.54
CA ASN A 374 2.18 -20.70 -2.77
C ASN A 374 0.91 -20.24 -3.51
N ILE A 375 0.80 -18.97 -3.88
CA ILE A 375 -0.38 -18.42 -4.55
C ILE A 375 0.02 -17.64 -5.80
N VAL A 376 -0.69 -17.90 -6.89
CA VAL A 376 -0.83 -17.01 -8.04
C VAL A 376 -2.14 -16.25 -7.90
N GLY A 377 -2.17 -14.96 -8.21
CA GLY A 377 -3.40 -14.19 -8.11
C GLY A 377 -3.47 -12.94 -8.97
N GLU A 378 -4.71 -12.49 -9.16
CA GLU A 378 -5.09 -11.38 -10.01
C GLU A 378 -5.89 -10.36 -9.21
N ARG A 379 -5.71 -9.07 -9.53
CA ARG A 379 -6.25 -7.96 -8.75
C ARG A 379 -6.84 -6.87 -9.62
N VAL A 380 -7.85 -6.21 -9.07
CA VAL A 380 -8.42 -4.97 -9.60
C VAL A 380 -8.54 -3.97 -8.46
N ASN A 381 -8.00 -2.77 -8.62
CA ASN A 381 -8.05 -1.67 -7.64
C ASN A 381 -7.65 -2.12 -6.23
N TYR A 382 -6.51 -2.83 -6.12
CA TYR A 382 -5.98 -3.41 -4.88
C TYR A 382 -6.84 -4.47 -4.21
N THR A 383 -7.90 -4.93 -4.85
CA THR A 383 -8.73 -6.03 -4.34
C THR A 383 -8.41 -7.29 -5.13
N ASN A 384 -8.21 -8.41 -4.43
CA ASN A 384 -8.04 -9.70 -5.10
C ASN A 384 -9.32 -10.05 -5.85
N SER A 385 -9.19 -10.34 -7.14
CA SER A 385 -10.30 -10.80 -7.99
C SER A 385 -10.30 -12.32 -8.07
N LEU A 386 -9.11 -12.93 -8.20
CA LEU A 386 -8.91 -14.36 -8.23
C LEU A 386 -7.61 -14.73 -7.53
N THR A 387 -7.57 -15.96 -7.00
CA THR A 387 -6.37 -16.58 -6.43
C THR A 387 -6.41 -18.08 -6.69
N ALA A 388 -5.26 -18.68 -6.96
CA ALA A 388 -5.11 -20.12 -7.08
C ALA A 388 -3.85 -20.61 -6.36
N SER A 389 -3.90 -21.86 -5.90
CA SER A 389 -2.72 -22.53 -5.33
C SER A 389 -1.72 -22.82 -6.44
N GLY A 390 -0.52 -22.27 -6.32
CA GLY A 390 0.53 -22.40 -7.31
C GLY A 390 1.66 -21.40 -7.08
N THR A 391 2.84 -21.70 -7.61
CA THR A 391 3.99 -20.80 -7.54
C THR A 391 4.96 -21.12 -8.66
N PHE A 392 5.78 -20.14 -9.03
CA PHE A 392 6.94 -20.29 -9.89
C PHE A 392 7.89 -19.10 -9.67
N ASN A 393 9.17 -19.35 -9.92
CA ASN A 393 10.21 -18.35 -9.73
C ASN A 393 11.08 -18.27 -10.99
N THR A 394 10.69 -17.41 -11.93
CA THR A 394 11.38 -17.23 -13.21
C THR A 394 11.46 -15.74 -13.55
N SER A 395 12.42 -15.36 -14.39
CA SER A 395 12.48 -14.01 -14.94
C SER A 395 11.37 -13.84 -15.97
N GLN A 396 10.65 -12.71 -15.91
CA GLN A 396 9.41 -12.47 -16.62
C GLN A 396 9.53 -11.26 -17.55
N TYR A 397 9.02 -11.43 -18.76
CA TYR A 397 8.64 -10.36 -19.67
C TYR A 397 7.30 -9.77 -19.22
N ILE A 398 7.08 -8.50 -19.53
CA ILE A 398 5.76 -7.88 -19.45
C ILE A 398 5.18 -7.82 -20.85
N ILE A 399 3.91 -8.21 -21.00
CA ILE A 399 3.16 -8.17 -22.25
C ILE A 399 1.81 -7.49 -22.00
N LEU A 400 1.47 -6.53 -22.87
CA LEU A 400 0.23 -5.76 -22.84
C LEU A 400 -0.53 -5.97 -24.14
N GLY A 401 -1.86 -6.07 -24.08
CA GLY A 401 -2.71 -6.31 -25.25
C GLY A 401 -2.88 -7.81 -25.52
N TYR A 402 -2.55 -8.26 -26.73
CA TYR A 402 -2.71 -9.68 -27.10
C TYR A 402 -1.66 -10.56 -26.43
N PHE A 403 -2.09 -11.71 -25.91
CA PHE A 403 -1.27 -12.53 -25.03
C PHE A 403 0.01 -13.07 -25.68
N THR A 404 0.05 -13.33 -26.99
CA THR A 404 1.22 -13.95 -27.64
C THR A 404 2.43 -13.02 -27.82
N GLY A 405 2.42 -11.83 -27.22
CA GLY A 405 3.59 -10.94 -27.17
C GLY A 405 4.18 -10.66 -28.55
N SER A 406 5.49 -10.91 -28.72
CA SER A 406 6.18 -10.65 -29.99
C SER A 406 5.62 -11.44 -31.18
N GLY A 407 4.92 -12.56 -30.94
CA GLY A 407 4.24 -13.33 -31.98
C GLY A 407 2.82 -12.85 -32.32
N ALA A 408 2.32 -11.76 -31.73
CA ALA A 408 0.94 -11.30 -31.90
C ALA A 408 0.61 -10.75 -33.29
N GLY A 409 1.60 -10.26 -34.05
CA GLY A 409 1.38 -9.59 -35.33
C GLY A 409 0.30 -8.50 -35.22
N THR A 410 -0.63 -8.47 -36.18
CA THR A 410 -1.73 -7.50 -36.29
C THR A 410 -3.08 -8.05 -35.80
N VAL A 411 -3.08 -8.96 -34.82
CA VAL A 411 -4.34 -9.55 -34.32
C VAL A 411 -5.18 -8.49 -33.62
N SER A 412 -6.41 -8.28 -34.09
CA SER A 412 -7.31 -7.31 -33.46
C SER A 412 -7.79 -7.77 -32.09
N ILE A 413 -7.79 -6.85 -31.12
CA ILE A 413 -8.13 -7.09 -29.71
C ILE A 413 -9.26 -6.17 -29.23
N ASN A 414 -9.72 -6.32 -27.99
CA ASN A 414 -10.46 -5.24 -27.34
C ASN A 414 -9.49 -4.06 -27.07
N PRO A 415 -9.69 -2.87 -27.67
CA PRO A 415 -8.77 -1.75 -27.57
C PRO A 415 -8.47 -1.36 -26.13
N LEU A 416 -7.18 -1.39 -25.80
CA LEU A 416 -6.65 -1.18 -24.47
C LEU A 416 -5.77 0.08 -24.47
N PHE A 417 -6.06 1.00 -23.56
CA PHE A 417 -5.21 2.16 -23.29
C PHE A 417 -4.51 1.97 -21.94
N VAL A 418 -3.18 1.98 -21.92
CA VAL A 418 -2.37 1.86 -20.70
C VAL A 418 -1.66 3.19 -20.44
N GLN A 419 -1.96 3.80 -19.29
CA GLN A 419 -1.38 5.08 -18.89
C GLN A 419 0.02 4.91 -18.30
N TRP A 420 0.17 3.96 -17.39
CA TRP A 420 1.44 3.60 -16.79
C TRP A 420 1.39 2.15 -16.30
N ILE A 421 2.57 1.56 -16.12
CA ILE A 421 2.76 0.22 -15.57
C ILE A 421 3.90 0.23 -14.57
N ARG A 422 3.78 -0.58 -13.51
CA ARG A 422 4.77 -0.69 -12.45
C ARG A 422 4.92 -2.13 -11.95
N VAL A 423 6.09 -2.39 -11.39
CA VAL A 423 6.36 -3.59 -10.58
C VAL A 423 6.79 -3.16 -9.20
N ARG A 424 6.18 -3.76 -8.18
CA ARG A 424 6.47 -3.49 -6.76
C ARG A 424 6.59 -4.78 -5.96
N ALA A 425 7.25 -4.70 -4.81
CA ALA A 425 7.38 -5.85 -3.92
C ALA A 425 6.00 -6.37 -3.45
N TYR A 426 5.84 -7.69 -3.43
CA TYR A 426 4.72 -8.35 -2.76
C TYR A 426 4.91 -8.22 -1.24
N PRO A 427 3.90 -7.73 -0.50
CA PRO A 427 4.01 -7.61 0.95
C PRO A 427 4.07 -8.99 1.62
N PRO A 428 4.71 -9.10 2.81
CA PRO A 428 4.74 -10.34 3.58
C PRO A 428 3.35 -10.95 3.75
N ASN A 429 3.19 -12.22 3.36
CA ASN A 429 1.92 -12.96 3.38
C ASN A 429 0.73 -12.23 2.70
N GLY A 430 1.00 -11.31 1.77
CA GLY A 430 -0.04 -10.53 1.10
C GLY A 430 -0.62 -9.38 1.92
N VAL A 431 -0.09 -9.10 3.12
CA VAL A 431 -0.58 -8.07 4.03
C VAL A 431 0.36 -6.86 4.04
N MET A 432 -0.10 -5.75 3.45
CA MET A 432 0.62 -4.47 3.51
C MET A 432 0.74 -4.01 4.97
N PRO A 433 1.91 -3.49 5.41
CA PRO A 433 2.01 -2.84 6.71
C PRO A 433 0.96 -1.73 6.88
N SER A 434 0.36 -1.68 8.07
CA SER A 434 -0.69 -0.72 8.40
C SER A 434 -0.09 0.66 8.69
N VAL A 435 -0.85 1.72 8.41
CA VAL A 435 -0.42 3.10 8.60
C VAL A 435 -1.27 3.78 9.66
N TYR A 436 -0.63 4.39 10.65
CA TYR A 436 -1.26 5.21 11.68
C TYR A 436 -0.64 6.59 11.72
N PHE A 437 -1.45 7.61 12.00
CA PHE A 437 -0.99 8.99 12.07
C PHE A 437 -1.02 9.49 13.51
N GLY A 438 0.02 10.23 13.92
CA GLY A 438 0.05 10.92 15.20
C GLY A 438 -0.59 12.32 15.14
N GLY A 439 -0.45 13.04 16.25
CA GLY A 439 -0.83 14.45 16.34
C GLY A 439 0.12 15.36 15.54
N VAL A 440 -0.36 16.57 15.25
CA VAL A 440 0.44 17.63 14.61
C VAL A 440 1.43 18.20 15.61
N ALA A 441 2.69 18.35 15.18
CA ALA A 441 3.78 18.97 15.92
C ALA A 441 4.27 20.25 15.23
#